data_AF-A0A1M6U7T9-F1
#
_entry.id   AF-A0A1M6U7T9-F1
#
_cell.length_a   1.000
_cell.length_b   1.000
_cell.length_c   1.000
_cell.angle_alpha   90.00
_cell.angle_beta   90.00
_cell.angle_gamma   90.00
#
_symmetry.space_group_name_H-M   'P 1'
#
loop_
_entity.id
_entity.type
_entity.pdbx_description
1 polymer ?
#
loop_
_entity_poly.entity_id
_entity_poly.type
_entity_poly.pdbx_seq_one_letter_code
_entity_poly.pdbx_strand_id
1 'polypeptide(L)'
;MVEIIKDYATKRLDLLHLQFTEKTSLSAGLIAFLSIVLIAFSFFIILFNFGIAFLIGESLGNMSYGFLIVSAFYFVLMIVVFSIKKTIVKSIANQVIEFLKK
;
A
#
# COMPACT_ATOMS: atom_id res chain seq x y z
N MET A 1 -50.27 11.77 -18.52
CA MET A 1 -49.68 10.44 -18.30
C MET A 1 -48.18 10.39 -18.62
N VAL A 2 -47.73 10.88 -19.78
CA VAL A 2 -46.31 10.89 -20.19
C VAL A 2 -45.40 11.69 -19.23
N GLU A 3 -45.92 12.77 -18.67
CA GLU A 3 -45.19 13.67 -17.76
C GLU A 3 -44.80 13.00 -16.43
N ILE A 4 -45.68 12.16 -15.89
CA ILE A 4 -45.47 11.43 -14.62
C ILE A 4 -44.38 10.36 -14.81
N ILE A 5 -44.37 9.69 -15.97
CA ILE A 5 -43.37 8.67 -16.32
C ILE A 5 -41.99 9.33 -16.46
N LYS A 6 -41.94 10.53 -17.04
CA LYS A 6 -40.72 11.31 -17.17
C LYS A 6 -40.20 11.77 -15.80
N ASP A 7 -41.08 12.26 -14.93
CA ASP A 7 -40.71 12.68 -13.56
C ASP A 7 -40.21 11.51 -12.69
N TYR A 8 -40.81 10.34 -12.83
CA TYR A 8 -40.36 9.10 -12.16
C TYR A 8 -39.01 8.60 -12.69
N ALA A 9 -38.79 8.70 -14.02
CA ALA A 9 -37.52 8.34 -14.63
C ALA A 9 -36.40 9.28 -14.18
N THR A 10 -36.65 10.60 -14.16
CA THR A 10 -35.70 11.60 -13.66
C THR A 10 -35.39 11.37 -12.17
N LYS A 11 -36.40 11.12 -11.33
CA LYS A 11 -36.19 10.81 -9.90
C LYS A 11 -35.38 9.53 -9.68
N ARG A 12 -35.59 8.49 -10.49
CA ARG A 12 -34.76 7.27 -10.41
C ARG A 12 -33.31 7.52 -10.85
N LEU A 13 -33.10 8.37 -11.85
CA LEU A 13 -31.76 8.78 -12.27
C LEU A 13 -31.07 9.63 -11.21
N ASP A 14 -31.78 10.56 -10.58
CA ASP A 14 -31.26 11.36 -9.46
C ASP A 14 -30.95 10.48 -8.24
N LEU A 15 -31.81 9.51 -7.90
CA LEU A 15 -31.55 8.55 -6.83
C LEU A 15 -30.35 7.65 -7.12
N LEU A 16 -30.12 7.28 -8.38
CA LEU A 16 -28.91 6.56 -8.79
C LEU A 16 -27.68 7.46 -8.66
N HIS A 17 -27.74 8.70 -9.15
CA HIS A 17 -26.64 9.66 -9.07
C HIS A 17 -26.26 10.00 -7.62
N LEU A 18 -27.25 10.16 -6.75
CA LEU A 18 -27.06 10.33 -5.30
C LEU A 18 -26.42 9.11 -4.67
N GLN A 19 -26.87 7.89 -4.98
CA GLN A 19 -26.27 6.66 -4.45
C GLN A 19 -24.85 6.41 -4.98
N PHE A 20 -24.58 6.76 -6.24
CA PHE A 20 -23.23 6.72 -6.81
C PHE A 20 -22.32 7.74 -6.13
N THR A 21 -22.82 8.94 -5.85
CA THR A 21 -22.09 10.00 -5.14
C THR A 21 -21.80 9.60 -3.70
N GLU A 22 -22.77 8.99 -3.01
CA GLU A 22 -22.65 8.58 -1.61
C GLU A 22 -21.69 7.38 -1.45
N LYS A 23 -21.80 6.36 -2.31
CA LYS A 23 -20.84 5.24 -2.34
C LYS A 23 -19.44 5.67 -2.76
N THR A 24 -19.33 6.57 -3.73
CA THR A 24 -18.03 7.12 -4.16
C THR A 24 -17.43 7.99 -3.07
N SER A 25 -18.22 8.77 -2.34
CA SER A 25 -17.72 9.61 -1.24
C SER A 25 -17.29 8.78 -0.04
N LEU A 26 -18.00 7.68 0.28
CA LEU A 26 -17.61 6.77 1.34
C LEU A 26 -16.34 5.98 0.96
N SER A 27 -16.25 5.50 -0.29
CA SER A 27 -15.02 4.88 -0.82
C SER A 27 -13.86 5.86 -0.92
N ALA A 28 -14.09 7.11 -1.35
CA ALA A 28 -13.07 8.15 -1.44
C ALA A 28 -12.58 8.56 -0.06
N GLY A 29 -13.48 8.66 0.93
CA GLY A 29 -13.13 8.88 2.33
C GLY A 29 -12.30 7.73 2.92
N LEU A 30 -12.63 6.48 2.61
CA LEU A 30 -11.83 5.31 3.00
C LEU A 30 -10.45 5.30 2.33
N ILE A 31 -10.37 5.63 1.03
CA ILE A 31 -9.10 5.73 0.30
C ILE A 31 -8.24 6.86 0.86
N ALA A 32 -8.84 8.02 1.17
CA ALA A 32 -8.15 9.16 1.79
C ALA A 32 -7.67 8.82 3.21
N PHE A 33 -8.49 8.15 4.01
CA PHE A 33 -8.08 7.68 5.34
C PHE A 33 -6.95 6.66 5.25
N LEU A 34 -7.07 5.68 4.35
CA LEU A 34 -6.05 4.65 4.15
C LEU A 34 -4.74 5.24 3.64
N SER A 35 -4.78 6.26 2.78
CA SER A 35 -3.57 6.95 2.30
C SER A 35 -2.90 7.76 3.41
N ILE A 36 -3.67 8.45 4.26
CA ILE A 36 -3.13 9.14 5.45
C ILE A 36 -2.48 8.14 6.41
N VAL A 37 -3.15 7.01 6.69
CA VAL A 37 -2.60 5.95 7.53
C VAL A 37 -1.34 5.36 6.92
N LEU A 38 -1.30 5.13 5.60
CA LEU A 38 -0.13 4.61 4.91
C LEU A 38 1.06 5.56 4.99
N ILE A 39 0.81 6.87 4.85
CA ILE A 39 1.83 7.90 5.01
C ILE A 39 2.35 7.90 6.45
N ALA A 40 1.45 7.98 7.44
CA ALA A 40 1.83 7.97 8.86
C ALA A 40 2.62 6.71 9.23
N PHE A 41 2.20 5.55 8.73
CA PHE A 41 2.88 4.28 8.94
C PHE A 41 4.26 4.24 8.28
N SER A 42 4.40 4.82 7.08
CA SER A 42 5.71 4.95 6.41
C SER A 42 6.67 5.80 7.23
N PHE A 43 6.21 6.92 7.78
CA PHE A 43 7.01 7.74 8.70
C PHE A 43 7.41 6.95 9.96
N PHE A 44 6.48 6.19 10.53
CA PHE A 44 6.77 5.34 11.69
C PHE A 44 7.87 4.30 11.39
N ILE A 45 7.81 3.60 10.25
CA ILE A 45 8.83 2.62 9.85
C ILE A 45 10.22 3.26 9.74
N ILE A 46 10.29 4.46 9.15
CA ILE A 46 11.55 5.18 9.00
C ILE A 46 12.14 5.51 10.38
N LEU A 47 11.35 6.13 11.26
CA LEU A 47 11.74 6.45 12.63
C LEU A 47 12.14 5.21 13.43
N PHE A 48 11.40 4.12 13.27
CA PHE A 48 11.68 2.85 13.91
C PHE A 48 13.04 2.28 13.47
N ASN A 49 13.38 2.40 12.18
CA ASN A 49 14.69 2.03 11.66
C ASN A 49 15.83 2.84 12.29
N PHE A 50 15.67 4.16 12.38
CA PHE A 50 16.61 5.01 13.09
C PHE A 50 16.72 4.62 14.57
N GLY A 51 15.61 4.33 15.23
CA GLY A 51 15.57 3.87 16.62
C GLY A 51 16.38 2.58 16.85
N ILE A 52 16.24 1.59 15.96
CA ILE A 52 17.05 0.36 16.01
C ILE A 52 18.53 0.68 15.82
N ALA A 53 18.88 1.51 14.85
CA ALA A 53 20.27 1.89 14.61
C ALA A 53 20.88 2.59 15.84
N PHE A 54 20.14 3.48 16.50
CA PHE A 54 20.58 4.13 17.72
C PHE A 54 20.69 3.17 18.90
N LEU A 55 19.72 2.28 19.10
CA LEU A 55 19.74 1.30 20.19
C LEU A 55 20.94 0.35 20.07
N ILE A 56 21.21 -0.15 18.88
CA ILE A 56 22.40 -0.96 18.60
C ILE A 56 23.65 -0.10 18.81
N GLY A 57 23.67 1.12 18.27
CA GLY A 57 24.81 2.03 18.39
C GLY A 57 25.16 2.38 19.84
N GLU A 58 24.16 2.63 20.69
CA GLU A 58 24.33 2.91 22.11
C GLU A 58 24.86 1.68 22.86
N SER A 59 24.34 0.49 22.56
CA SER A 59 24.82 -0.76 23.16
C SER A 59 26.29 -1.07 22.81
N LEU A 60 26.77 -0.62 21.65
CA LEU A 60 28.16 -0.75 21.22
C LEU A 60 29.05 0.43 21.69
N GLY A 61 28.47 1.42 22.38
CA GLY A 61 29.16 2.63 22.84
C GLY A 61 29.53 3.62 21.73
N ASN A 62 29.07 3.38 20.49
CA ASN A 62 29.30 4.28 19.36
C ASN A 62 28.20 4.12 18.30
N MET A 63 27.48 5.24 18.06
CA MET A 63 26.36 5.32 17.12
C MET A 63 26.72 4.92 15.69
N SER A 64 27.95 5.18 15.24
CA SER A 64 28.41 4.84 13.90
C SER A 64 28.35 3.34 13.63
N TYR A 65 28.67 2.49 14.62
CA TYR A 65 28.59 1.04 14.45
C TYR A 65 27.14 0.55 14.33
N GLY A 66 26.20 1.21 15.01
CA GLY A 66 24.77 0.91 14.88
C GLY A 66 24.27 1.05 13.46
N PHE A 67 24.56 2.18 12.81
CA PHE A 67 24.23 2.39 11.39
C PHE A 67 24.98 1.43 10.46
N LEU A 68 26.25 1.11 10.76
CA LEU A 68 27.05 0.19 9.95
C LEU A 68 26.46 -1.23 9.97
N ILE A 69 26.04 -1.73 11.13
CA ILE A 69 25.41 -3.05 11.27
C ILE A 69 24.08 -3.09 10.53
N VAL A 70 23.21 -2.08 10.73
CA VAL A 70 21.91 -2.02 10.07
C VAL A 70 22.06 -1.95 8.55
N SER A 71 22.99 -1.13 8.03
CA SER A 71 23.26 -1.05 6.60
C SER A 71 23.86 -2.34 6.02
N ALA A 72 24.76 -3.00 6.73
CA ALA A 72 25.30 -4.30 6.33
C ALA A 72 24.19 -5.37 6.24
N PHE A 73 23.26 -5.37 7.19
CA PHE A 73 22.09 -6.25 7.15
C PHE A 73 21.22 -5.98 5.91
N TYR A 74 20.93 -4.72 5.60
CA TYR A 74 20.19 -4.35 4.39
C TYR A 74 20.93 -4.72 3.10
N PHE A 75 22.26 -4.64 3.09
CA PHE A 75 23.09 -5.06 1.96
C PHE A 75 23.02 -6.58 1.73
N VAL A 76 23.07 -7.37 2.80
CA VAL A 76 22.91 -8.84 2.71
C VAL A 76 21.52 -9.19 2.18
N LEU A 77 20.46 -8.54 2.69
CA LEU A 77 19.10 -8.72 2.16
C LEU A 77 19.01 -8.41 0.67
N MET A 78 19.68 -7.35 0.20
CA MET A 78 19.73 -7.02 -1.23
C MET A 78 20.33 -8.16 -2.06
N ILE A 79 21.44 -8.75 -1.61
CA ILE A 79 22.09 -9.89 -2.30
C ILE A 79 21.16 -11.10 -2.34
N VAL A 80 20.49 -11.40 -1.23
CA VAL A 80 19.53 -12.51 -1.13
C VAL A 80 18.39 -12.30 -2.13
N VAL A 81 17.77 -11.11 -2.15
CA VAL A 81 16.70 -10.75 -3.08
C VAL A 81 17.16 -10.86 -4.54
N PHE A 82 18.37 -10.41 -4.85
CA PHE A 82 18.91 -10.49 -6.20
C PHE A 82 19.14 -11.94 -6.66
N SER A 83 19.48 -12.82 -5.72
CA SER A 83 19.68 -14.25 -5.99
C SER A 83 18.35 -14.95 -6.31
N ILE A 84 17.28 -14.62 -5.58
CA ILE A 84 15.94 -15.19 -5.80
C ILE A 84 15.16 -14.51 -6.94
N LYS A 85 15.70 -13.45 -7.56
CA LYS A 85 15.00 -12.69 -8.63
C LYS A 85 14.45 -13.58 -9.73
N LYS A 86 15.21 -14.60 -10.16
CA LYS A 86 14.82 -15.51 -11.24
C LYS A 86 13.61 -16.35 -10.84
N THR A 87 13.55 -16.78 -9.58
CA THR A 87 12.44 -17.56 -9.02
C THR A 87 11.19 -16.70 -8.88
N ILE A 88 11.32 -15.47 -8.35
CA ILE A 88 10.21 -14.53 -8.19
C ILE A 88 9.58 -14.21 -9.55
N VAL A 89 10.40 -13.85 -10.55
CA VAL A 89 9.91 -13.50 -11.90
C VAL A 89 9.21 -14.69 -12.56
N LYS A 90 9.76 -15.90 -12.46
CA LYS A 90 9.10 -17.10 -12.98
C LYS A 90 7.78 -17.41 -12.27
N SER A 91 7.72 -17.24 -10.94
CA SER A 91 6.51 -17.50 -10.16
C SER A 91 5.38 -16.54 -10.53
N ILE A 92 5.69 -15.24 -10.68
CA ILE A 92 4.72 -14.23 -11.09
C ILE A 92 4.26 -14.51 -12.53
N ALA A 93 5.18 -14.83 -13.45
CA ALA A 93 4.83 -15.17 -14.83
C ALA A 93 3.90 -16.38 -14.91
N ASN A 94 4.18 -17.44 -14.14
CA ASN A 94 3.31 -18.62 -14.08
C ASN A 94 1.92 -18.29 -13.51
N GLN A 95 1.82 -17.49 -12.46
CA GLN A 95 0.53 -17.05 -11.91
C GLN A 95 -0.29 -16.25 -12.92
N VAL A 96 0.35 -15.36 -13.69
CA VAL A 96 -0.32 -14.60 -14.75
C VAL A 96 -0.80 -15.53 -15.87
N ILE A 97 0.02 -16.50 -16.29
CA ILE A 97 -0.36 -17.49 -17.30
C ILE A 97 -1.53 -18.36 -16.82
N GLU A 98 -1.52 -18.80 -15.56
CA GLU A 98 -2.59 -19.61 -14.97
C GLU A 98 -3.90 -18.83 -14.85
N PHE A 99 -3.83 -17.54 -14.49
CA PHE A 99 -4.99 -16.66 -14.43
C PHE A 99 -5.60 -16.40 -15.81
N LEU A 100 -4.78 -16.28 -16.86
CA LEU A 100 -5.25 -16.08 -18.24
C LEU A 100 -5.80 -17.35 -18.91
N LYS A 101 -5.44 -18.54 -18.40
CA LYS A 101 -5.92 -19.82 -18.92
C LYS A 101 -7.26 -20.25 -18.31
N LYS A 102 -7.77 -19.49 -17.34
CA LYS A 102 -9.03 -19.72 -16.62
C LYS A 102 -10.14 -18.85 -17.19
#